data_AF-B4CTV1-F1
#
_entry.id   AF-B4CTV1-F1
#
_cell.length_a   1.000
_cell.length_b   1.000
_cell.length_c   1.000
_cell.angle_alpha   90.00
_cell.angle_beta   90.00
_cell.angle_gamma   90.00
#
_symmetry.space_group_name_H-M   'P 1'
#
loop_
_entity.id
_entity.type
_entity.pdbx_description
1 polymer ?
#
loop_
_entity_poly.entity_id
_entity_poly.type
_entity_poly.pdbx_seq_one_letter_code
_entity_poly.pdbx_strand_id
1 'polypeptide(L)'
;MLSPHSLLKKLFYLLALAGVFSFSACQQKKTAAELAKKKVDDFRQHQKIEAIKAYNELITKYPDSEHVAEAKAKLKVLGPLPATPTPAKRK
;
A
#
# COMPACT_ATOMS: atom_id res chain seq x y z
N MET A 1 -52.43 28.25 24.95
CA MET A 1 -51.67 27.78 26.14
C MET A 1 -50.85 26.57 25.74
N LEU A 2 -49.58 26.76 25.36
CA LEU A 2 -48.67 25.66 25.05
C LEU A 2 -48.04 25.20 26.36
N SER A 3 -48.35 23.98 26.78
CA SER A 3 -47.89 23.43 28.05
C SER A 3 -46.37 23.18 28.04
N PRO A 4 -45.65 23.51 29.12
CA PRO A 4 -44.18 23.47 29.18
C PRO A 4 -43.60 22.05 28.99
N HIS A 5 -44.40 21.01 29.28
CA HIS A 5 -44.01 19.61 29.05
C HIS A 5 -43.95 19.22 27.56
N SER A 6 -44.69 19.88 26.67
CA SER A 6 -44.70 19.58 25.23
C SER A 6 -43.46 20.15 24.52
N LEU A 7 -42.98 21.32 24.98
CA LEU A 7 -41.78 21.96 24.46
C LEU A 7 -40.50 21.24 24.89
N LEU A 8 -40.44 20.76 26.14
CA LEU A 8 -39.31 19.97 26.63
C LEU A 8 -39.20 18.63 25.89
N LYS A 9 -40.32 17.96 25.60
CA LYS A 9 -40.32 16.70 24.83
C LYS A 9 -39.88 16.90 23.38
N LYS A 10 -40.27 18.00 22.73
CA LYS A 10 -39.80 18.37 21.38
C LYS A 10 -38.31 18.73 21.37
N LEU A 11 -37.83 19.41 22.40
CA LEU A 11 -36.42 19.73 22.57
C LEU A 11 -35.56 18.46 22.74
N PHE A 12 -36.02 17.49 23.55
CA PHE A 12 -35.39 16.17 23.65
C PHE A 12 -35.43 15.39 22.34
N TYR A 13 -36.55 15.45 21.59
CA TYR A 13 -36.68 14.77 20.30
C TYR A 13 -35.76 15.37 19.22
N LEU A 14 -35.60 16.70 19.20
CA LEU A 14 -34.67 17.39 18.30
C LEU A 14 -33.20 17.11 18.67
N LEU A 15 -32.87 17.02 19.96
CA LEU A 15 -31.53 16.65 20.41
C LEU A 15 -31.19 15.19 20.06
N ALA A 16 -32.17 14.29 20.17
CA ALA A 16 -32.01 12.88 19.77
C ALA A 16 -31.88 12.71 18.24
N LEU A 17 -32.58 13.51 17.44
CA LEU A 17 -32.45 13.50 15.97
C LEU A 17 -31.08 14.05 15.51
N ALA A 18 -30.52 15.03 16.23
CA ALA A 18 -29.20 15.59 15.97
C ALA A 18 -28.05 14.70 16.48
N GLY A 19 -28.29 13.90 17.53
CA GLY A 19 -27.28 13.01 18.15
C GLY A 19 -26.83 11.84 17.28
N VAL A 20 -27.59 11.46 16.24
CA VAL A 20 -27.26 10.33 15.35
C VAL A 20 -26.29 10.74 14.23
N PHE A 21 -25.99 12.03 14.05
CA PHE A 21 -25.11 12.49 12.96
C PHE A 21 -23.61 12.50 13.29
N SER A 22 -23.21 12.19 14.53
CA SER A 22 -21.82 12.39 15.00
C SER A 22 -20.92 11.14 15.01
N PHE A 23 -21.35 9.99 14.48
CA PHE A 23 -20.51 8.76 14.52
C PHE A 23 -19.78 8.40 13.21
N SER A 24 -19.91 9.19 12.15
CA SER A 24 -19.36 8.83 10.81
C SER A 24 -18.17 9.67 10.36
N ALA A 25 -17.15 9.88 11.21
CA ALA A 25 -15.98 10.67 10.78
C ALA A 25 -14.61 10.16 11.25
N CYS A 26 -14.47 8.87 11.55
CA CYS A 26 -13.15 8.24 11.57
C CYS A 26 -13.18 6.81 11.02
N GLN A 27 -13.80 6.64 9.84
CA GLN A 27 -13.69 5.40 9.08
C GLN A 27 -12.75 5.60 7.89
N GLN A 28 -11.73 4.74 7.84
CA GLN A 28 -10.80 4.51 6.72
C GLN A 28 -10.05 5.72 6.15
N LYS A 29 -8.96 6.09 6.81
CA LYS A 29 -7.74 6.44 6.08
C LYS A 29 -6.74 5.37 6.42
N LYS A 30 -6.36 4.53 5.46
CA LYS A 30 -5.14 3.70 5.59
C LYS A 30 -4.10 4.63 6.20
N THR A 31 -3.67 4.31 7.42
CA THR A 31 -2.83 5.22 8.19
C THR A 31 -1.63 5.59 7.33
N ALA A 32 -1.14 6.84 7.42
CA ALA A 32 -0.01 7.29 6.61
C ALA A 32 1.17 6.30 6.64
N ALA A 33 1.33 5.59 7.77
CA ALA A 33 2.26 4.49 7.95
C ALA A 33 2.00 3.27 7.03
N GLU A 34 0.76 2.82 6.83
CA GLU A 34 0.45 1.70 5.92
C GLU A 34 0.73 2.08 4.47
N LEU A 35 0.36 3.30 4.07
CA LEU A 35 0.61 3.78 2.70
C LEU A 35 2.12 3.91 2.42
N ALA A 36 2.89 4.38 3.40
CA ALA A 36 4.35 4.44 3.29
C ALA A 36 4.96 3.05 3.12
N LYS A 37 4.53 2.07 3.93
CA LYS A 37 4.98 0.68 3.81
C LYS A 37 4.69 0.11 2.42
N LYS A 38 3.47 0.28 1.90
CA LYS A 38 3.12 -0.21 0.56
C LYS A 38 3.98 0.39 -0.55
N LYS A 39 4.30 1.68 -0.49
CA LYS A 39 5.18 2.33 -1.47
C LYS A 39 6.61 1.79 -1.40
N VAL A 40 7.12 1.58 -0.19
CA VAL A 40 8.46 1.00 0.01
C VAL A 40 8.50 -0.45 -0.48
N ASP A 41 7.47 -1.24 -0.21
CA ASP A 41 7.37 -2.62 -0.66
C ASP A 41 7.28 -2.71 -2.19
N ASP A 42 6.45 -1.89 -2.81
CA ASP A 42 6.33 -1.78 -4.27
C ASP A 42 7.68 -1.42 -4.92
N PHE A 43 8.35 -0.39 -4.38
CA PHE A 43 9.70 -0.01 -4.82
C PHE A 43 10.71 -1.15 -4.67
N ARG A 44 10.70 -1.87 -3.54
CA ARG A 44 11.58 -3.02 -3.31
C ARG A 44 11.31 -4.16 -4.30
N GLN A 45 10.05 -4.43 -4.63
CA GLN A 45 9.69 -5.43 -5.63
C GLN A 45 10.19 -5.03 -7.02
N HIS A 46 10.02 -3.77 -7.40
CA HIS A 46 10.57 -3.25 -8.65
C HIS A 46 12.08 -3.41 -8.75
N GLN A 47 12.80 -2.96 -7.73
CA GLN A 47 14.26 -3.06 -7.67
C GLN A 47 14.73 -4.52 -7.74
N LYS A 48 14.00 -5.44 -7.08
CA LYS A 48 14.28 -6.87 -7.16
C LYS A 48 14.14 -7.40 -8.59
N ILE A 49 13.07 -7.04 -9.30
CA ILE A 49 12.82 -7.47 -10.69
C ILE A 49 13.93 -6.94 -11.61
N GLU A 50 14.29 -5.67 -11.47
CA GLU A 50 15.35 -5.04 -12.27
C GLU A 50 16.72 -5.68 -12.00
N ALA A 51 17.04 -5.95 -10.73
CA ALA A 51 18.27 -6.64 -10.35
C ALA A 51 18.35 -8.04 -10.98
N ILE A 52 17.27 -8.83 -10.92
CA ILE A 52 17.22 -10.15 -11.55
C ILE A 52 17.47 -10.05 -13.06
N LYS A 53 16.85 -9.07 -13.74
CA LYS A 53 17.07 -8.85 -15.17
C LYS A 53 18.51 -8.48 -15.48
N ALA A 54 19.08 -7.53 -14.74
CA ALA A 54 20.46 -7.08 -14.94
C ALA A 54 21.49 -8.20 -14.73
N TYR A 55 21.32 -9.04 -13.70
CA TYR A 55 22.21 -10.18 -13.49
C TYR A 55 22.09 -11.23 -14.59
N ASN A 56 20.87 -11.53 -15.05
CA ASN A 56 20.68 -12.44 -16.18
C ASN A 56 21.30 -11.87 -17.48
N GLU A 57 21.17 -10.56 -17.71
CA GLU A 57 21.79 -9.89 -18.84
C GLU A 57 23.32 -9.94 -18.76
N LEU A 58 23.90 -9.71 -17.58
CA LEU A 58 25.34 -9.83 -17.35
C LEU A 58 25.83 -11.24 -17.70
N ILE A 59 25.16 -12.27 -17.21
CA ILE A 59 25.55 -13.67 -17.43
C ILE A 59 25.43 -14.07 -18.91
N THR A 60 24.41 -13.56 -19.60
CA THR A 60 24.15 -13.90 -21.01
C THR A 60 25.04 -13.15 -21.97
N LYS A 61 25.29 -11.85 -21.73
CA LYS A 61 26.13 -11.02 -22.60
C LYS A 61 27.62 -11.13 -22.32
N TYR A 62 27.99 -11.39 -21.07
CA TYR A 62 29.38 -11.42 -20.62
C TYR A 62 29.69 -12.71 -19.84
N PRO A 63 29.58 -13.89 -20.47
CA PRO A 63 29.73 -15.18 -19.79
C PRO A 63 31.12 -15.42 -19.19
N ASP A 64 32.14 -14.77 -19.74
CA ASP A 64 33.54 -14.90 -19.30
C ASP A 64 33.96 -13.82 -18.28
N SER A 65 33.03 -12.97 -17.83
CA SER A 65 33.32 -11.96 -16.81
C SER A 65 33.54 -12.61 -15.44
N GLU A 66 34.50 -12.08 -14.68
CA GLU A 66 34.74 -12.45 -13.28
C GLU A 66 33.49 -12.27 -12.38
N HIS A 67 32.58 -11.37 -12.76
CA HIS A 67 31.37 -11.08 -12.00
C HIS A 67 30.24 -12.10 -12.21
N VAL A 68 30.38 -13.04 -13.16
CA VAL A 68 29.35 -14.06 -13.45
C VAL A 68 29.10 -14.97 -12.24
N ALA A 69 30.17 -15.33 -11.51
CA ALA A 69 30.05 -16.15 -10.32
C ALA A 69 29.25 -15.44 -9.23
N GLU A 70 29.52 -14.15 -9.00
CA GLU A 70 28.78 -13.33 -8.04
C GLU A 70 27.32 -13.13 -8.49
N ALA A 71 27.09 -12.79 -9.75
CA ALA A 71 25.74 -12.61 -10.30
C ALA A 71 24.88 -13.86 -10.10
N LYS A 72 25.43 -15.05 -10.36
CA LYS A 72 24.76 -16.33 -10.09
C LYS A 72 24.44 -16.52 -8.60
N ALA A 73 25.36 -16.16 -7.70
CA ALA A 73 25.12 -16.23 -6.27
C ALA A 73 24.02 -15.27 -5.82
N LYS A 74 24.00 -14.03 -6.32
CA LYS A 74 22.94 -13.04 -6.03
C LYS A 74 21.59 -13.51 -6.54
N LEU A 75 21.52 -14.09 -7.74
CA LEU A 75 20.28 -14.65 -8.29
C LEU A 75 19.70 -15.77 -7.41
N LYS A 76 20.55 -16.63 -6.83
CA LYS A 76 20.09 -17.66 -5.88
C LYS A 76 19.45 -17.07 -4.62
N VAL A 77 19.98 -15.95 -4.11
CA VAL A 77 19.44 -15.23 -2.95
C VAL A 77 18.14 -14.51 -3.29
N LEU A 78 18.07 -13.86 -4.45
CA LEU A 78 16.88 -13.14 -4.89
C LEU A 78 15.74 -14.10 -5.25
N GLY A 79 16.04 -15.32 -5.69
CA GLY A 79 15.05 -16.30 -6.11
C GLY A 79 14.48 -16.02 -7.51
N PRO A 80 13.45 -16.78 -7.94
CA PRO A 80 12.89 -16.65 -9.28
C PRO A 80 12.19 -15.29 -9.46
N LEU A 81 12.08 -14.87 -10.72
CA LEU A 81 11.31 -13.69 -11.09
C LEU A 81 9.85 -13.88 -10.60
N PRO A 82 9.27 -12.95 -9.82
CA PRO A 82 7.91 -13.11 -9.36
C PRO A 82 6.92 -13.05 -10.54
N ALA A 83 5.90 -13.92 -10.53
CA ALA A 83 4.87 -14.00 -11.57
C ALA A 83 3.82 -12.86 -11.49
N THR A 84 3.97 -11.95 -10.53
CA THR A 84 3.02 -10.87 -10.28
C THR A 84 3.03 -9.83 -11.40
N PRO A 85 1.90 -9.13 -11.62
CA PRO A 85 1.77 -8.15 -12.68
C PRO A 85 2.82 -7.07 -12.47
N THR A 86 3.74 -6.97 -13.43
CA THR A 86 4.70 -5.88 -13.60
C THR A 86 4.03 -4.58 -13.19
N PRO A 87 4.49 -3.88 -12.13
CA PRO A 87 3.81 -2.67 -11.74
C PRO A 87 4.07 -1.65 -12.84
N ALA A 88 2.98 -1.05 -13.31
CA ALA A 88 2.93 -0.31 -14.56
C ALA A 88 4.03 0.75 -14.61
N LYS A 89 4.84 0.75 -15.69
CA LYS A 89 5.81 1.80 -16.03
C LYS A 89 5.15 3.16 -15.78
N ARG A 90 5.62 3.90 -14.77
CA ARG A 90 5.33 5.34 -14.70
C ARG A 90 6.25 6.01 -15.72
N LYS A 91 5.63 6.54 -16.78
CA LYS A 91 6.27 7.43 -17.75
C LYS A 91 6.66 8.74 -17.09
#